data_AF-F9P8U4-F1
#
_entry.id   AF-F9P8U4-F1
#
_cell.length_a   1.000
_cell.length_b   1.000
_cell.length_c   1.000
_cell.angle_alpha   90.00
_cell.angle_beta   90.00
_cell.angle_gamma   90.00
#
_symmetry.space_group_name_H-M   'P 1'
#
loop_
_entity.id
_entity.type
_entity.pdbx_description
1 polymer ?
#
loop_
_entity_poly.entity_id
_entity_poly.type
_entity_poly.pdbx_seq_one_letter_code
_entity_poly.pdbx_strand_id
1 'polypeptide(L)'
;MLPYSNQMFGRISEGVYGIFLTAEAIGGFIGAILSGFVNKSLSSKRLMLLLACSGIMLMLSTPFYSIFHNVIVLALSPALFSLFLSIFNIQFFSIVQRDVDNEFLGRVFGIIFTIAILFMPIGTGFFSVALNPNNTFNLFIIGASITILSLVFGILFKKYNIR
;
A
#
# COMPACT_ATOMS: atom_id res chain seq x y z
N MET A 1 11.99 -4.59 -3.11
CA MET A 1 12.40 -3.21 -3.51
C MET A 1 12.92 -2.42 -2.32
N LEU A 2 12.25 -2.41 -1.16
CA LEU A 2 12.76 -1.77 0.05
C LEU A 2 14.19 -2.20 0.46
N PRO A 3 14.61 -3.48 0.38
CA PRO A 3 15.99 -3.87 0.69
C PRO A 3 17.04 -3.24 -0.24
N TYR A 4 16.63 -2.81 -1.43
CA TYR A 4 17.46 -2.08 -2.39
C TYR A 4 17.42 -0.55 -2.16
N SER A 5 16.72 -0.04 -1.15
CA SER A 5 16.62 1.40 -0.91
C SER A 5 17.98 2.06 -0.65
N ASN A 6 18.92 1.34 -0.03
CA ASN A 6 20.30 1.80 0.13
C ASN A 6 21.05 1.90 -1.22
N GLN A 7 20.69 1.08 -2.21
CA GLN A 7 21.24 1.17 -3.57
C GLN A 7 20.53 2.26 -4.38
N MET A 8 19.21 2.37 -4.25
CA MET A 8 18.37 3.40 -4.90
C MET A 8 18.68 4.82 -4.42
N PHE A 9 18.99 4.98 -3.13
CA PHE A 9 19.19 6.27 -2.48
C PHE A 9 20.60 6.42 -1.86
N GLY A 10 21.58 5.68 -2.38
CA GLY A 10 22.94 5.62 -1.85
C GLY A 10 23.70 6.96 -1.80
N ARG A 11 23.18 8.01 -2.42
CA ARG A 11 23.71 9.39 -2.31
C ARG A 11 23.36 10.10 -0.99
N ILE A 12 22.43 9.59 -0.17
CA ILE A 12 21.91 10.36 0.97
C ILE A 12 22.33 9.80 2.35
N SER A 13 22.33 8.48 2.60
CA SER A 13 22.86 7.91 3.87
C SER A 13 22.94 6.37 3.85
N GLU A 14 23.88 5.79 4.59
CA GLU A 14 23.80 4.38 4.99
C GLU A 14 22.68 4.22 6.04
N GLY A 15 21.60 3.49 5.71
CA GLY A 15 20.49 3.22 6.65
C GLY A 15 19.10 3.73 6.23
N VAL A 16 18.94 4.20 4.98
CA VAL A 16 17.63 4.62 4.42
C VAL A 16 16.58 3.51 4.53
N TYR A 17 16.99 2.25 4.37
CA TYR A 17 16.11 1.10 4.58
C TYR A 17 15.45 1.06 5.97
N GLY A 18 16.24 1.23 7.03
CA GLY A 18 15.73 1.22 8.40
C GLY A 18 14.79 2.39 8.67
N ILE A 19 15.09 3.55 8.10
CA ILE A 19 14.24 4.75 8.23
C ILE A 19 12.90 4.52 7.52
N PHE A 20 12.89 3.92 6.34
CA PHE A 20 11.64 3.61 5.62
C PHE A 20 10.78 2.61 6.38
N LEU A 21 11.36 1.51 6.88
CA LEU A 21 10.63 0.54 7.69
C LEU A 21 10.04 1.18 8.95
N THR A 22 10.80 2.05 9.61
CA THR A 22 10.33 2.76 10.80
C THR A 22 9.18 3.70 10.46
N ALA A 23 9.31 4.44 9.35
CA ALA A 23 8.28 5.35 8.87
C ALA A 23 7.00 4.61 8.48
N GLU A 24 7.11 3.48 7.78
CA GLU A 24 5.99 2.60 7.46
C GLU A 24 5.32 2.05 8.72
N ALA A 25 6.09 1.65 9.74
CA ALA A 25 5.54 1.17 11.01
C ALA A 25 4.76 2.27 11.74
N ILE A 26 5.32 3.48 11.84
CA ILE A 26 4.63 4.64 12.46
C ILE A 26 3.36 4.98 11.69
N GLY A 27 3.46 5.09 10.37
CA GLY A 27 2.31 5.38 9.50
C GLY A 27 1.21 4.34 9.65
N GLY A 28 1.57 3.06 9.62
CA GLY A 28 0.63 1.95 9.76
C GLY A 28 -0.05 1.90 11.12
N PHE A 29 0.69 2.21 12.20
CA PHE A 29 0.15 2.32 13.56
C PHE A 29 -0.86 3.46 13.68
N ILE A 30 -0.52 4.66 13.19
CA ILE A 30 -1.44 5.81 13.15
C ILE A 30 -2.67 5.47 12.31
N GLY A 31 -2.47 4.85 11.14
CA GLY A 31 -3.55 4.37 10.28
C GLY A 31 -4.48 3.39 10.99
N ALA A 32 -3.95 2.49 11.81
CA ALA A 32 -4.75 1.55 12.58
C ALA A 32 -5.64 2.26 13.62
N ILE A 33 -5.09 3.25 14.34
CA ILE A 33 -5.87 4.07 15.28
C ILE A 33 -6.97 4.84 14.52
N LEU A 34 -6.61 5.52 13.43
CA LEU A 34 -7.55 6.28 12.62
C LEU A 34 -8.65 5.39 12.02
N SER A 35 -8.32 4.15 11.66
CA SER A 35 -9.30 3.20 11.11
C SER A 35 -10.47 2.92 12.08
N GLY A 36 -10.24 3.01 13.40
CA GLY A 36 -11.29 2.87 14.41
C GLY A 36 -12.32 4.00 14.39
N PHE A 37 -11.93 5.19 13.93
CA PHE A 37 -12.82 6.34 13.74
C PHE A 37 -13.50 6.34 12.37
N VAL A 38 -13.02 5.53 11.44
CA VAL A 38 -13.61 5.39 10.10
C VAL A 38 -14.80 4.44 10.18
N ASN A 39 -15.93 4.89 9.64
CA ASN A 39 -17.20 4.16 9.68
C ASN A 39 -17.04 2.74 9.11
N LYS A 40 -17.35 1.71 9.89
CA LYS A 40 -17.18 0.29 9.52
C LYS A 40 -18.00 -0.16 8.30
N SER A 41 -18.92 0.68 7.82
CA SER A 41 -19.75 0.47 6.63
C SER A 41 -19.30 1.32 5.42
N LEU A 42 -17.99 1.52 5.25
CA LEU A 42 -17.49 2.17 4.04
C LEU A 42 -17.96 1.41 2.80
N SER A 43 -18.63 2.12 1.88
CA SER A 43 -18.89 1.61 0.53
C SER A 43 -17.58 1.20 -0.15
N SER A 44 -17.62 0.16 -0.97
CA SER A 44 -16.50 -0.33 -1.78
C SER A 44 -15.80 0.80 -2.55
N LYS A 45 -16.52 1.86 -2.94
CA LYS A 45 -15.95 3.07 -3.56
C LYS A 45 -14.98 3.83 -2.67
N ARG A 46 -15.31 4.01 -1.38
CA ARG A 46 -14.44 4.70 -0.42
C ARG A 46 -13.23 3.84 -0.07
N LEU A 47 -13.42 2.52 -0.02
CA LEU A 47 -12.33 1.56 0.14
C LEU A 47 -11.31 1.68 -1.02
N MET A 48 -11.79 1.69 -2.27
CA MET A 48 -10.92 1.91 -3.43
C MET A 48 -10.25 3.30 -3.37
N LEU A 49 -10.97 4.34 -2.97
CA LEU A 49 -10.39 5.68 -2.84
C LEU A 49 -9.21 5.71 -1.84
N LEU A 50 -9.32 5.02 -0.69
CA LEU A 50 -8.21 4.87 0.26
C LEU A 50 -7.00 4.17 -0.37
N LEU A 51 -7.23 3.11 -1.16
CA LEU A 51 -6.18 2.41 -1.89
C LEU A 51 -5.55 3.27 -3.00
N ALA A 52 -6.34 4.13 -3.66
CA ALA A 52 -5.80 5.08 -4.63
C ALA A 52 -4.95 6.14 -3.93
N CYS A 53 -5.41 6.65 -2.78
CA CYS A 53 -4.67 7.59 -1.95
C CYS A 53 -3.33 7.01 -1.49
N SER A 54 -3.29 5.74 -1.03
CA SER A 54 -2.01 5.11 -0.67
C SER A 54 -1.06 5.08 -1.87
N GLY A 55 -1.51 4.62 -3.04
CA GLY A 55 -0.71 4.61 -4.27
C GLY A 55 -0.16 5.99 -4.65
N ILE A 56 -0.98 7.04 -4.56
CA ILE A 56 -0.58 8.43 -4.84
C ILE A 56 0.48 8.91 -3.83
N MET A 57 0.31 8.59 -2.54
CA MET A 57 1.30 8.94 -1.52
C MET A 57 2.66 8.29 -1.79
N LEU A 58 2.67 7.07 -2.34
CA LEU A 58 3.90 6.40 -2.75
C LEU A 58 4.51 7.03 -4.01
N MET A 59 3.68 7.48 -4.96
CA MET A 59 4.15 8.22 -6.14
C MET A 59 4.85 9.54 -5.79
N LEU A 60 4.46 10.18 -4.69
CA LEU A 60 5.10 11.42 -4.21
C LEU A 60 6.55 11.22 -3.72
N SER A 61 7.02 9.98 -3.51
CA SER A 61 8.40 9.71 -3.12
C SER A 61 9.43 10.22 -4.14
N THR A 62 9.17 10.05 -5.44
CA THR A 62 10.09 10.46 -6.50
C THR A 62 10.22 11.98 -6.64
N PRO A 63 9.15 12.80 -6.70
CA PRO A 63 9.29 14.26 -6.70
C PRO A 63 9.87 14.79 -5.39
N PHE A 64 9.59 14.17 -4.24
CA PHE A 64 10.22 14.54 -2.96
C PHE A 64 11.72 14.30 -2.96
N TYR A 65 12.18 13.19 -3.55
CA TYR A 65 13.58 12.91 -3.74
C TYR A 65 14.27 13.97 -4.62
N SER A 66 13.68 14.29 -5.77
CA SER A 66 14.27 15.24 -6.73
C SER A 66 14.33 16.69 -6.23
N ILE A 67 13.39 17.11 -5.38
CA ILE A 67 13.28 18.50 -4.91
C ILE A 67 14.04 18.73 -3.61
N PHE A 68 13.83 17.88 -2.59
CA PHE A 68 14.25 18.19 -1.22
C PHE A 68 15.57 17.53 -0.80
N HIS A 69 16.02 16.46 -1.49
CA HIS A 69 17.24 15.71 -1.18
C HIS A 69 17.39 15.35 0.32
N ASN A 70 16.29 15.22 1.06
CA ASN A 70 16.27 15.02 2.51
C ASN A 70 15.56 13.71 2.86
N VAL A 71 16.22 12.87 3.66
CA VAL A 71 15.73 11.54 4.05
C VAL A 71 14.41 11.61 4.83
N ILE A 72 14.20 12.63 5.66
CA ILE A 72 12.99 12.77 6.47
C ILE A 72 11.78 13.03 5.56
N VAL A 73 11.93 13.91 4.57
CA VAL A 73 10.88 14.22 3.59
C VAL A 73 10.58 13.00 2.72
N LEU A 74 11.62 12.23 2.38
CA LEU A 74 11.46 10.98 1.64
C LEU A 74 10.71 9.91 2.47
N ALA A 75 11.01 9.80 3.76
CA ALA A 75 10.38 8.85 4.68
C ALA A 75 8.90 9.16 4.95
N LEU A 76 8.46 10.42 4.76
CA LEU A 76 7.07 10.82 4.87
C LEU A 76 6.18 10.07 3.85
N SER A 77 6.69 9.80 2.65
CA SER A 77 5.93 9.11 1.60
C SER A 77 5.59 7.66 1.97
N PRO A 78 6.55 6.79 2.37
CA PRO A 78 6.27 5.46 2.92
C PRO A 78 5.37 5.48 4.16
N ALA A 79 5.53 6.47 5.05
CA ALA A 79 4.65 6.61 6.21
C ALA A 79 3.19 6.85 5.81
N LEU A 80 2.94 7.82 4.92
CA LEU A 80 1.59 8.12 4.44
C LEU A 80 1.00 6.98 3.61
N PHE A 81 1.83 6.29 2.80
CA PHE A 81 1.44 5.07 2.10
C PHE A 81 0.91 4.01 3.08
N SER A 82 1.69 3.70 4.12
CA SER A 82 1.34 2.70 5.13
C SER A 82 0.12 3.11 5.95
N LEU A 83 -0.05 4.40 6.24
CA LEU A 83 -1.22 4.93 6.94
C LEU A 83 -2.52 4.62 6.19
N PHE A 84 -2.61 5.00 4.92
CA PHE A 84 -3.82 4.76 4.13
C PHE A 84 -4.04 3.27 3.84
N LEU A 85 -2.95 2.51 3.63
CA LEU A 85 -3.02 1.07 3.41
C LEU A 85 -3.51 0.32 4.65
N SER A 86 -3.10 0.74 5.85
CA SER A 86 -3.54 0.17 7.12
C SER A 86 -5.06 0.38 7.33
N ILE A 87 -5.56 1.60 7.08
CA ILE A 87 -6.99 1.89 7.11
C ILE A 87 -7.74 1.00 6.11
N PHE A 88 -7.25 0.89 4.87
CA PHE A 88 -7.82 0.02 3.85
C PHE A 88 -7.91 -1.44 4.31
N ASN A 89 -6.81 -2.01 4.82
CA ASN A 89 -6.74 -3.41 5.24
C ASN A 89 -7.71 -3.72 6.38
N ILE A 90 -7.78 -2.85 7.40
CA ILE A 90 -8.67 -3.04 8.55
C ILE A 90 -10.14 -2.95 8.12
N GLN A 91 -10.47 -1.99 7.26
CA GLN A 91 -11.84 -1.83 6.75
C GLN A 91 -12.23 -3.00 5.85
N PHE A 92 -11.32 -3.47 5.00
CA PHE A 92 -11.54 -4.66 4.17
C PHE A 92 -11.83 -5.90 5.02
N PHE A 93 -11.00 -6.16 6.04
CA PHE A 93 -11.24 -7.29 6.95
C PHE A 93 -12.53 -7.12 7.77
N SER A 94 -12.88 -5.91 8.16
CA SER A 94 -14.14 -5.63 8.87
C SER A 94 -15.36 -5.92 8.00
N ILE A 95 -15.31 -5.61 6.70
CA ILE A 95 -16.37 -5.94 5.73
C ILE A 95 -16.48 -7.45 5.56
N VAL A 96 -15.36 -8.16 5.39
CA VAL A 96 -15.36 -9.63 5.28
C VAL A 96 -15.96 -10.28 6.54
N GLN A 97 -15.61 -9.78 7.74
CA GLN A 97 -16.19 -10.30 8.99
C GLN A 97 -17.69 -10.04 9.14
N ARG A 98 -18.19 -8.95 8.56
CA ARG A 98 -19.60 -8.57 8.63
C ARG A 98 -20.44 -9.34 7.61
N ASP A 99 -19.90 -9.57 6.42
CA ASP A 99 -20.67 -10.07 5.27
C ASP A 99 -20.55 -11.61 5.10
N VAL A 100 -19.59 -12.26 5.79
CA VAL A 100 -19.39 -13.71 5.76
C VAL A 100 -19.94 -14.33 7.04
N ASP A 101 -20.69 -15.43 6.91
CA ASP A 101 -21.18 -16.17 8.07
C ASP A 101 -20.03 -16.72 8.93
N ASN A 102 -20.21 -16.69 10.25
CA ASN A 102 -19.20 -17.11 11.22
C ASN A 102 -18.66 -18.53 10.98
N GLU A 103 -19.47 -19.45 10.45
CA GLU A 103 -19.05 -20.81 10.12
C GLU A 103 -18.01 -20.86 8.98
N PHE A 104 -18.08 -19.92 8.03
CA PHE A 104 -17.18 -19.86 6.88
C PHE A 104 -16.04 -18.86 7.05
N LEU A 105 -16.06 -18.06 8.12
CA LEU A 105 -15.12 -16.98 8.34
C LEU A 105 -13.65 -17.42 8.24
N GLY A 106 -13.30 -18.50 8.95
CA GLY A 106 -11.94 -19.06 8.91
C GLY A 106 -11.52 -19.55 7.52
N ARG A 107 -12.47 -20.10 6.73
CA ARG A 107 -12.20 -20.57 5.36
C ARG A 107 -11.98 -19.40 4.41
N VAL A 108 -12.79 -18.35 4.50
CA VAL A 108 -12.64 -17.16 3.67
C VAL A 108 -11.31 -16.47 3.96
N PHE A 109 -10.96 -16.28 5.23
CA PHE A 109 -9.64 -15.75 5.59
C PHE A 109 -8.49 -16.64 5.11
N GLY A 110 -8.63 -17.96 5.25
CA GLY A 110 -7.65 -18.91 4.73
C GLY A 110 -7.40 -18.72 3.23
N ILE A 111 -8.46 -18.63 2.43
CA ILE A 111 -8.36 -18.40 0.98
C ILE A 111 -7.68 -17.06 0.67
N ILE A 112 -8.09 -15.97 1.34
CA ILE A 112 -7.49 -14.64 1.15
C ILE A 112 -5.99 -14.68 1.43
N PHE A 113 -5.56 -15.27 2.55
CA PHE A 113 -4.14 -15.34 2.91
C PHE A 113 -3.35 -16.28 2.01
N THR A 114 -3.89 -17.44 1.63
CA THR A 114 -3.23 -18.36 0.69
C THR A 114 -2.99 -17.68 -0.65
N ILE A 115 -4.00 -17.01 -1.21
CA ILE A 115 -3.85 -16.25 -2.45
C ILE A 115 -2.79 -15.15 -2.26
N ALA A 116 -2.86 -14.35 -1.20
CA ALA A 116 -1.89 -13.30 -0.95
C ALA A 116 -0.44 -13.82 -0.88
N ILE A 117 -0.20 -14.90 -0.13
CA ILE A 117 1.12 -15.51 0.03
C ILE A 117 1.65 -16.06 -1.31
N LEU A 118 0.79 -16.63 -2.16
CA LEU A 118 1.17 -17.09 -3.50
C LEU A 118 1.55 -15.92 -4.43
N PHE A 119 0.84 -14.80 -4.35
CA PHE A 119 1.13 -13.63 -5.17
C PHE A 119 2.37 -12.84 -4.72
N MET A 120 2.77 -12.90 -3.44
CA MET A 120 3.97 -12.19 -2.94
C MET A 120 5.27 -12.55 -3.70
N PRO A 121 5.68 -13.82 -3.83
CA PRO A 121 6.89 -14.19 -4.56
C PRO A 121 6.76 -13.92 -6.07
N ILE A 122 5.57 -14.12 -6.65
CA ILE A 122 5.31 -13.83 -8.07
C ILE A 122 5.48 -12.34 -8.35
N GLY A 123 4.88 -11.48 -7.52
CA GLY A 123 4.99 -10.03 -7.62
C GLY A 123 6.45 -9.58 -7.41
N THR A 124 7.11 -10.11 -6.38
CA THR A 124 8.52 -9.80 -6.11
C THR A 124 9.42 -10.21 -7.27
N GLY A 125 9.22 -11.39 -7.86
CA GLY A 125 9.96 -11.87 -9.03
C GLY A 125 9.73 -10.99 -10.25
N PHE A 126 8.46 -10.67 -10.55
CA PHE A 126 8.10 -9.80 -11.67
C PHE A 126 8.74 -8.41 -11.53
N PHE A 127 8.59 -7.76 -10.37
CA PHE A 127 9.17 -6.45 -10.13
C PHE A 127 10.71 -6.47 -10.09
N SER A 128 11.33 -7.56 -9.61
CA SER A 128 12.80 -7.68 -9.60
C SER A 128 13.40 -7.80 -11.01
N VAL A 129 12.67 -8.39 -11.96
CA VAL A 129 13.11 -8.47 -13.37
C VAL A 129 12.75 -7.20 -14.14
N ALA A 130 11.56 -6.64 -13.90
CA ALA A 130 11.04 -5.49 -14.63
C ALA A 130 11.65 -4.15 -14.19
N LEU A 131 12.06 -4.01 -12.93
CA LEU A 131 12.55 -2.75 -12.37
C LEU A 131 14.05 -2.83 -12.07
N ASN A 132 14.80 -1.84 -12.52
CA ASN A 132 16.23 -1.73 -12.25
C ASN A 132 16.47 -1.20 -10.82
N PRO A 133 17.23 -1.89 -9.95
CA PRO A 133 17.46 -1.49 -8.56
C PRO A 133 18.06 -0.09 -8.37
N ASN A 134 18.68 0.50 -9.39
CA ASN A 134 19.28 1.83 -9.30
C ASN A 134 18.32 2.98 -9.65
N ASN A 135 17.09 2.67 -10.06
CA ASN A 135 16.15 3.68 -10.53
C ASN A 135 15.24 4.22 -9.41
N THR A 136 15.39 5.50 -9.07
CA THR A 136 14.57 6.21 -8.08
C THR A 136 13.10 6.34 -8.48
N PHE A 137 12.75 6.08 -9.75
CA PHE A 137 11.37 5.99 -10.23
C PHE A 137 10.65 4.69 -9.87
N ASN A 138 11.32 3.68 -9.31
CA ASN A 138 10.65 2.39 -9.01
C ASN A 138 9.47 2.55 -8.04
N LEU A 139 9.60 3.41 -7.03
CA LEU A 139 8.51 3.70 -6.09
C LEU A 139 7.33 4.42 -6.78
N PHE A 140 7.62 5.29 -7.75
CA PHE A 140 6.60 5.91 -8.58
C PHE A 140 5.85 4.88 -9.43
N ILE A 141 6.57 3.95 -10.07
CA ILE A 141 5.96 2.90 -10.91
C ILE A 141 5.06 1.99 -10.07
N ILE A 142 5.51 1.61 -8.87
CA ILE A 142 4.72 0.80 -7.93
C ILE A 142 3.48 1.57 -7.48
N GLY A 143 3.64 2.83 -7.05
CA GLY A 143 2.53 3.69 -6.65
C GLY A 143 1.50 3.87 -7.77
N ALA A 144 1.97 4.13 -9.00
CA ALA A 144 1.11 4.25 -10.17
C ALA A 144 0.35 2.95 -10.47
N SER A 145 1.00 1.79 -10.33
CA SER A 145 0.36 0.49 -10.51
C SER A 145 -0.77 0.28 -9.51
N ILE A 146 -0.57 0.63 -8.24
CA ILE A 146 -1.58 0.55 -7.18
C ILE A 146 -2.75 1.50 -7.48
N THR A 147 -2.46 2.74 -7.87
CA THR A 147 -3.49 3.74 -8.20
C THR A 147 -4.31 3.32 -9.42
N ILE A 148 -3.68 2.83 -10.49
CA ILE A 148 -4.38 2.34 -11.69
C ILE A 148 -5.27 1.15 -11.32
N LEU A 149 -4.75 0.19 -10.56
CA LEU A 149 -5.52 -0.97 -10.12
C LEU A 149 -6.75 -0.56 -9.32
N SER A 150 -6.58 0.37 -8.37
CA SER A 150 -7.68 0.93 -7.59
C SER A 150 -8.73 1.60 -8.45
N LEU A 151 -8.33 2.40 -9.46
CA LEU A 151 -9.26 3.05 -10.38
C LEU A 151 -10.05 2.04 -11.21
N VAL A 152 -9.38 1.00 -11.72
CA VAL A 152 -10.03 -0.09 -12.49
C VAL A 152 -11.08 -0.78 -11.63
N PHE A 153 -10.73 -1.17 -10.39
CA PHE A 153 -11.69 -1.78 -9.48
C PHE A 153 -12.81 -0.81 -9.08
N GLY A 154 -12.51 0.47 -8.86
CA GLY A 154 -13.51 1.50 -8.57
C GLY A 154 -14.54 1.65 -9.69
N ILE A 155 -14.11 1.59 -10.95
CA ILE A 155 -14.99 1.61 -12.12
C ILE A 155 -15.80 0.32 -12.22
N LEU A 156 -15.18 -0.85 -12.00
CA LEU A 156 -15.87 -2.14 -12.00
C LEU A 156 -16.97 -2.20 -10.94
N PHE A 157 -16.68 -1.80 -9.70
CA PHE A 157 -17.69 -1.75 -8.64
C PHE A 157 -18.83 -0.77 -8.95
N LYS A 158 -18.53 0.36 -9.61
CA LYS A 158 -19.57 1.29 -10.09
C LYS A 158 -20.44 0.65 -11.18
N LYS A 159 -19.85 -0.13 -12.09
CA LYS A 159 -20.55 -0.75 -13.21
C LYS A 159 -21.43 -1.93 -12.79
N TYR A 160 -20.99 -2.72 -11.80
CA TYR A 160 -21.72 -3.91 -11.34
C TYR A 160 -22.70 -3.65 -10.18
N ASN A 161 -22.81 -2.40 -9.71
CA ASN A 161 -23.76 -1.97 -8.67
C ASN A 161 -23.86 -2.92 -7.46
N ILE A 162 -22.73 -3.54 -7.09
CA ILE A 162 -22.62 -4.34 -5.87
C ILE A 162 -22.64 -3.34 -4.73
N ARG A 163 -23.80 -3.23 -4.07
CA ARG A 163 -24.07 -2.31 -2.95
C ARG A 163 -23.27 -2.69 -1.72
#